data_AF-A0AAV7P9R7-F1
#
_entry.id   AF-A0AAV7P9R7-F1
#
_cell.length_a   1.000
_cell.length_b   1.000
_cell.length_c   1.000
_cell.angle_alpha   90.00
_cell.angle_beta   90.00
_cell.angle_gamma   90.00
#
_symmetry.space_group_name_H-M   'P 1'
#
loop_
_entity.id
_entity.type
_entity.pdbx_description
1 polymer ?
#
loop_
_entity_poly.entity_id
_entity_poly.type
_entity_poly.pdbx_seq_one_letter_code
_entity_poly.pdbx_strand_id
1 'polypeptide(L)'
;MDSTGDEGKPDDPGSDAVAWEANARCLQAQLEAAMDEIENIKAVATISESTKQEAIDDVKRQCQEEVASMQAIMKESISTYESRIHLLEQEQTQHHQYRELKEHELFQLKKHHGPPLPRDTLEKQMEKAHEDAEKLRDIVLPMEKEIMELKLKLKRAEEQIYNFKDAKDPCVAASSKIARPQDPEPHVPDAFQKRTPQIIDIEESSEPVSEGDSSSDEPDLSVGAEAFARNCDNVSIGSFTMSSTLQRKKLSPEQEETASLVSTGTLVPECIYIPPTGYQLVSEQDWNHMQQEMKITQGTLHFTSERLNRVTLEKEALEEALSKSTEDCARQVMVLLDQIQHSEKLLQNLQVTVMQTQDKTQQQLAELASSHKRLCYEVKSLSDENEKLRGRRKVPPEEEEAPLPSSVPELQKLVQRYRQENFTLQRGSDHQEERLRIEIVRLRDQLQTESQVKSNLQEIMQNQQDAHCEESELLQASLSSVKTEMERLQEARKEIDERLQEAEAEVHKLQVTLTEKERLLQEEKDAVVLLQNSLKEEKNKLHRLQTELDTSEQVQQDFVRLSQTLQVSMEQIRQANTLEQVKSIVDGARLRDVHELQDT
;
A
#
# COMPACT_ATOMS: atom_id res chain seq x y z
N MET A 1 -15.85 10.89 -112.22
CA MET A 1 -15.22 11.88 -111.34
C MET A 1 -15.80 11.70 -109.95
N ASP A 2 -15.01 11.54 -108.89
CA ASP A 2 -13.74 10.82 -108.83
C ASP A 2 -13.57 10.25 -107.41
N SER A 3 -12.50 9.48 -107.22
CA SER A 3 -12.21 8.53 -106.14
C SER A 3 -12.11 9.13 -104.72
N THR A 4 -12.07 8.22 -103.74
CA THR A 4 -11.89 8.34 -102.27
C THR A 4 -13.18 8.47 -101.44
N GLY A 5 -13.38 7.67 -100.38
CA GLY A 5 -12.60 6.50 -99.95
C GLY A 5 -13.12 5.87 -98.64
N ASP A 6 -12.58 4.70 -98.29
CA ASP A 6 -12.74 3.98 -97.01
C ASP A 6 -14.15 3.40 -96.69
N GLU A 7 -14.45 2.22 -97.26
CA GLU A 7 -15.49 1.32 -96.72
C GLU A 7 -14.85 0.15 -95.97
N GLY A 8 -15.36 -0.13 -94.76
CA GLY A 8 -15.53 -1.49 -94.25
C GLY A 8 -14.29 -2.38 -94.17
N LYS A 9 -13.28 -1.99 -93.39
CA LYS A 9 -12.31 -2.96 -92.87
C LYS A 9 -13.07 -3.98 -91.98
N PRO A 10 -12.98 -5.30 -92.21
CA PRO A 10 -13.73 -6.28 -91.44
C PRO A 10 -13.26 -6.31 -89.98
N ASP A 11 -14.20 -6.56 -89.06
CA ASP A 11 -13.90 -6.78 -87.64
C ASP A 11 -12.88 -7.91 -87.47
N ASP A 12 -11.81 -7.64 -86.72
CA ASP A 12 -10.74 -8.60 -86.48
C ASP A 12 -11.02 -9.40 -85.18
N PRO A 13 -11.46 -10.67 -85.27
CA PRO A 13 -11.77 -11.48 -84.10
C PRO A 13 -10.53 -11.81 -83.23
N GLY A 14 -9.32 -11.46 -83.69
CA GLY A 14 -8.13 -11.50 -82.87
C GLY A 14 -8.12 -10.49 -81.72
N SER A 15 -8.82 -9.35 -81.84
CA SER A 15 -8.76 -8.28 -80.83
C SER A 15 -9.40 -8.70 -79.50
N ASP A 16 -10.64 -9.18 -79.54
CA ASP A 16 -11.37 -9.63 -78.34
C ASP A 16 -10.76 -10.90 -77.73
N ALA A 17 -10.22 -11.79 -78.55
CA ALA A 17 -9.49 -12.96 -78.09
C ALA A 17 -8.24 -12.58 -77.28
N VAL A 18 -7.44 -11.62 -77.77
CA VAL A 18 -6.27 -11.10 -77.06
C VAL A 18 -6.66 -10.34 -75.78
N ALA A 19 -7.77 -9.60 -75.79
CA ALA A 19 -8.31 -8.94 -74.60
C ALA A 19 -8.76 -9.96 -73.53
N TRP A 20 -9.42 -11.06 -73.94
CA TRP A 20 -9.80 -12.14 -73.03
C TRP A 20 -8.59 -12.87 -72.45
N GLU A 21 -7.57 -13.18 -73.27
CA GLU A 21 -6.32 -13.76 -72.77
C GLU A 21 -5.59 -12.81 -71.80
N ALA A 22 -5.58 -11.50 -72.04
CA ALA A 22 -4.98 -10.52 -71.15
C ALA A 22 -5.70 -10.48 -69.79
N ASN A 23 -7.03 -10.50 -69.79
CA ASN A 23 -7.84 -10.59 -68.57
C ASN A 23 -7.63 -11.93 -67.84
N ALA A 24 -7.53 -13.05 -68.56
CA ALA A 24 -7.24 -14.36 -67.97
C ALA A 24 -5.86 -14.37 -67.29
N ARG A 25 -4.81 -13.84 -67.94
CA ARG A 25 -3.47 -13.67 -67.36
C ARG A 25 -3.49 -12.75 -66.13
N CYS A 26 -4.26 -11.67 -66.17
CA CYS A 26 -4.41 -10.73 -65.05
C CYS A 26 -5.07 -11.40 -63.82
N LEU A 27 -6.16 -12.13 -64.02
CA LEU A 27 -6.83 -12.91 -62.96
C LEU A 27 -5.92 -14.02 -62.41
N GLN A 28 -5.11 -14.64 -63.26
CA GLN A 28 -4.14 -15.67 -62.86
C GLN A 28 -3.03 -15.09 -61.98
N ALA A 29 -2.50 -13.91 -62.31
CA ALA A 29 -1.53 -13.19 -61.48
C ALA A 29 -2.14 -12.66 -60.16
N GLN A 30 -3.41 -12.24 -60.16
CA GLN A 30 -4.13 -11.88 -58.94
C GLN A 30 -4.33 -13.08 -58.01
N LEU A 31 -4.62 -14.26 -58.56
CA LEU A 31 -4.73 -15.50 -57.79
C LEU A 31 -3.37 -15.91 -57.20
N GLU A 32 -2.29 -15.78 -57.98
CA GLU A 32 -0.91 -16.05 -57.53
C GLU A 32 -0.50 -15.13 -56.38
N ALA A 33 -0.69 -13.81 -56.53
CA ALA A 33 -0.43 -12.84 -55.46
C ALA A 33 -1.29 -13.07 -54.20
N ALA A 34 -2.55 -13.50 -54.35
CA ALA A 34 -3.41 -13.85 -53.21
C ALA A 34 -2.97 -15.15 -52.50
N MET A 35 -2.37 -16.11 -53.23
CA MET A 35 -1.77 -17.29 -52.61
C MET A 35 -0.51 -16.93 -51.84
N ASP A 36 0.37 -16.10 -52.40
CA ASP A 36 1.56 -15.57 -51.72
C ASP A 36 1.20 -14.78 -50.44
N GLU A 37 0.17 -13.94 -50.50
CA GLU A 37 -0.32 -13.20 -49.32
C GLU A 37 -0.87 -14.17 -48.24
N ILE A 38 -1.61 -15.21 -48.64
CA ILE A 38 -2.08 -16.26 -47.72
C ILE A 38 -0.90 -17.04 -47.10
N GLU A 39 0.18 -17.32 -47.84
CA GLU A 39 1.37 -17.97 -47.29
C GLU A 39 2.16 -17.06 -46.34
N ASN A 40 2.28 -15.77 -46.66
CA ASN A 40 2.88 -14.78 -45.77
C ASN A 40 2.05 -14.63 -44.47
N ILE A 41 0.72 -14.55 -44.57
CA ILE A 41 -0.18 -14.49 -43.40
C ILE A 41 -0.04 -15.76 -42.54
N LYS A 42 0.08 -16.96 -43.14
CA LYS A 42 0.36 -18.20 -42.41
C LYS A 42 1.71 -18.15 -41.69
N ALA A 43 2.76 -17.64 -42.33
CA ALA A 43 4.09 -17.52 -41.73
C ALA A 43 4.11 -16.51 -40.56
N VAL A 44 3.45 -15.36 -40.72
CA VAL A 44 3.27 -14.38 -39.62
C VAL A 44 2.42 -14.96 -38.48
N ALA A 45 1.40 -15.77 -38.79
CA ALA A 45 0.59 -16.43 -37.78
C ALA A 45 1.37 -17.48 -36.98
N THR A 46 2.16 -18.35 -37.63
CA THR A 46 2.98 -19.35 -36.92
C THR A 46 4.10 -18.74 -36.11
N ILE A 47 4.73 -17.65 -36.59
CA ILE A 47 5.70 -16.88 -35.81
C ILE A 47 5.01 -16.22 -34.60
N SER A 48 3.82 -15.63 -34.79
CA SER A 48 3.06 -15.03 -33.69
C SER A 48 2.63 -16.07 -32.65
N GLU A 49 2.31 -17.29 -33.07
CA GLU A 49 1.98 -18.41 -32.19
C GLU A 49 3.23 -18.92 -31.43
N SER A 50 4.37 -19.09 -32.10
CA SER A 50 5.61 -19.50 -31.43
C SER A 50 6.12 -18.47 -30.44
N THR A 51 6.08 -17.16 -30.75
CA THR A 51 6.48 -16.11 -29.79
C THR A 51 5.52 -16.02 -28.59
N LYS A 52 4.22 -16.29 -28.77
CA LYS A 52 3.28 -16.39 -27.64
C LYS A 52 3.60 -17.61 -26.77
N GLN A 53 3.90 -18.76 -27.39
CA GLN A 53 4.25 -19.98 -26.67
C GLN A 53 5.57 -19.81 -25.89
N GLU A 54 6.58 -19.19 -26.50
CA GLU A 54 7.86 -18.84 -25.87
C GLU A 54 7.65 -17.93 -24.66
N ALA A 55 6.89 -16.84 -24.80
CA ALA A 55 6.57 -15.94 -23.67
C ALA A 55 5.78 -16.64 -22.55
N ILE A 56 4.85 -17.54 -22.89
CA ILE A 56 4.11 -18.36 -21.92
C ILE A 56 5.05 -19.31 -21.16
N ASP A 57 6.01 -19.93 -21.84
CA ASP A 57 6.93 -20.88 -21.22
C ASP A 57 8.03 -20.17 -20.41
N ASP A 58 8.44 -18.95 -20.79
CA ASP A 58 9.32 -18.10 -19.98
C ASP A 58 8.65 -17.65 -18.68
N VAL A 59 7.37 -17.26 -18.72
CA VAL A 59 6.60 -16.93 -17.51
C VAL A 59 6.44 -18.15 -16.59
N LYS A 60 6.16 -19.34 -17.16
CA LYS A 60 6.14 -20.60 -16.38
C LYS A 60 7.50 -20.88 -15.72
N ARG A 61 8.59 -20.66 -16.46
CA ARG A 61 9.97 -20.85 -15.97
C ARG A 61 10.28 -19.89 -14.82
N GLN A 62 9.96 -18.61 -14.96
CA GLN A 62 10.11 -17.61 -13.89
C GLN A 62 9.31 -18.01 -12.64
N CYS A 63 8.04 -18.38 -12.77
CA CYS A 63 7.23 -18.83 -11.64
C CYS A 63 7.79 -20.10 -10.96
N GLN A 64 8.41 -21.02 -11.71
CA GLN A 64 9.09 -22.20 -11.16
C GLN A 64 10.38 -21.82 -10.43
N GLU A 65 11.17 -20.89 -10.97
CA GLU A 65 12.39 -20.36 -10.35
C GLU A 65 12.08 -19.59 -9.06
N GLU A 66 11.04 -18.76 -9.04
CA GLU A 66 10.55 -18.06 -7.84
C GLU A 66 10.07 -19.03 -6.76
N VAL A 67 9.26 -20.04 -7.12
CA VAL A 67 8.79 -21.07 -6.18
C VAL A 67 9.96 -21.88 -5.64
N ALA A 68 10.94 -22.25 -6.47
CA ALA A 68 12.14 -22.96 -6.02
C ALA A 68 13.03 -22.11 -5.10
N SER A 69 13.18 -20.81 -5.40
CA SER A 69 13.91 -19.84 -4.58
C SER A 69 13.25 -19.64 -3.22
N MET A 70 11.93 -19.42 -3.19
CA MET A 70 11.14 -19.32 -1.95
C MET A 70 11.24 -20.61 -1.12
N GLN A 71 11.15 -21.78 -1.75
CA GLN A 71 11.33 -23.07 -1.05
C GLN A 71 12.74 -23.23 -0.48
N ALA A 72 13.78 -22.75 -1.18
CA ALA A 72 15.16 -22.78 -0.68
C ALA A 72 15.34 -21.86 0.54
N ILE A 73 14.85 -20.61 0.47
CA ILE A 73 14.91 -19.64 1.58
C ILE A 73 14.11 -20.15 2.79
N MET A 74 12.90 -20.70 2.58
CA MET A 74 12.11 -21.31 3.65
C MET A 74 12.86 -22.47 4.30
N LYS A 75 13.48 -23.36 3.50
CA LYS A 75 14.26 -24.49 4.01
C LYS A 75 15.51 -24.06 4.78
N GLU A 76 16.19 -23.01 4.34
CA GLU A 76 17.32 -22.42 5.06
C GLU A 76 16.86 -21.81 6.40
N SER A 77 15.76 -21.04 6.40
CA SER A 77 15.20 -20.48 7.63
C SER A 77 14.85 -21.57 8.65
N ILE A 78 14.17 -22.65 8.22
CA ILE A 78 13.83 -23.82 9.05
C ILE A 78 15.12 -24.45 9.61
N SER A 79 16.13 -24.71 8.77
CA SER A 79 17.44 -25.26 9.19
C SER A 79 18.13 -24.38 10.25
N THR A 80 18.06 -23.05 10.13
CA THR A 80 18.62 -22.14 11.16
C THR A 80 17.82 -22.15 12.46
N TYR A 81 16.48 -22.27 12.40
CA TYR A 81 15.65 -22.44 13.61
C TYR A 81 15.89 -23.79 14.29
N GLU A 82 15.96 -24.90 13.53
CA GLU A 82 16.31 -26.24 14.03
C GLU A 82 17.68 -26.22 14.72
N SER A 83 18.68 -25.61 14.08
CA SER A 83 20.03 -25.45 14.64
C SER A 83 20.03 -24.64 15.95
N ARG A 84 19.21 -23.59 16.05
CA ARG A 84 19.07 -22.78 17.26
C ARG A 84 18.30 -23.49 18.37
N ILE A 85 17.30 -24.30 18.03
CA ILE A 85 16.58 -25.16 18.99
C ILE A 85 17.56 -26.17 19.61
N HIS A 86 18.34 -26.89 18.79
CA HIS A 86 19.35 -27.83 19.29
C HIS A 86 20.43 -27.17 20.16
N LEU A 87 20.84 -25.93 19.87
CA LEU A 87 21.74 -25.19 20.74
C LEU A 87 21.10 -24.88 22.11
N LEU A 88 19.83 -24.45 22.13
CA LEU A 88 19.09 -24.19 23.37
C LEU A 88 18.83 -25.47 24.18
N GLU A 89 18.57 -26.60 23.53
CA GLU A 89 18.49 -27.93 24.17
C GLU A 89 19.84 -28.34 24.77
N GLN A 90 20.95 -28.04 24.08
CA GLN A 90 22.30 -28.28 24.59
C GLN A 90 22.62 -27.40 25.80
N GLU A 91 22.27 -26.11 25.78
CA GLU A 91 22.42 -25.22 26.94
C GLU A 91 21.55 -25.66 28.12
N GLN A 92 20.30 -26.07 27.90
CA GLN A 92 19.42 -26.58 28.96
C GLN A 92 19.97 -27.86 29.59
N THR A 93 20.49 -28.80 28.80
CA THR A 93 21.08 -30.04 29.33
C THR A 93 22.40 -29.78 30.06
N GLN A 94 23.24 -28.84 29.60
CA GLN A 94 24.42 -28.38 30.35
C GLN A 94 24.04 -27.71 31.68
N HIS A 95 23.04 -26.83 31.68
CA HIS A 95 22.53 -26.19 32.90
C HIS A 95 21.90 -27.20 33.88
N HIS A 96 21.28 -28.26 33.38
CA HIS A 96 20.76 -29.35 34.22
C HIS A 96 21.90 -30.12 34.89
N GLN A 97 22.90 -30.58 34.13
CA GLN A 97 24.09 -31.27 34.66
C GLN A 97 24.86 -30.39 35.66
N TYR A 98 25.02 -29.09 35.38
CA TYR A 98 25.62 -28.15 36.32
C TYR A 98 24.81 -28.05 37.63
N ARG A 99 23.47 -28.02 37.54
CA ARG A 99 22.59 -28.00 38.72
C ARG A 99 22.74 -29.29 39.54
N GLU A 100 22.72 -30.46 38.90
CA GLU A 100 22.92 -31.74 39.59
C GLU A 100 24.28 -31.80 40.32
N LEU A 101 25.36 -31.34 39.67
CA LEU A 101 26.68 -31.23 40.30
C LEU A 101 26.66 -30.29 41.51
N LYS A 102 25.97 -29.15 41.44
CA LYS A 102 25.83 -28.23 42.58
C LYS A 102 24.91 -28.74 43.67
N GLU A 103 23.86 -29.48 43.35
CA GLU A 103 23.02 -30.18 44.33
C GLU A 103 23.81 -31.30 45.03
N HIS A 104 24.69 -32.02 44.33
CA HIS A 104 25.61 -32.98 44.93
C HIS A 104 26.70 -32.33 45.80
N GLU A 105 27.29 -31.20 45.39
CA GLU A 105 28.20 -30.41 46.24
C GLU A 105 27.48 -29.92 47.52
N LEU A 106 26.29 -29.33 47.38
CA LEU A 106 25.47 -28.86 48.51
C LEU A 106 25.05 -30.01 49.42
N PHE A 107 24.71 -31.19 48.88
CA PHE A 107 24.40 -32.38 49.66
C PHE A 107 25.61 -32.88 50.47
N GLN A 108 26.81 -32.88 49.88
CA GLN A 108 28.02 -33.21 50.62
C GLN A 108 28.34 -32.17 51.69
N LEU A 109 28.25 -30.87 51.39
CA LEU A 109 28.43 -29.81 52.38
C LEU A 109 27.41 -29.93 53.52
N LYS A 110 26.14 -30.23 53.23
CA LYS A 110 25.06 -30.48 54.21
C LYS A 110 25.17 -31.81 54.95
N LYS A 111 26.05 -32.72 54.49
CA LYS A 111 26.45 -33.93 55.23
C LYS A 111 27.62 -33.67 56.18
N HIS A 112 28.48 -32.71 55.85
CA HIS A 112 29.58 -32.27 56.72
C HIS A 112 29.16 -31.22 57.76
N HIS A 113 28.17 -30.39 57.46
CA HIS A 113 27.55 -29.45 58.39
C HIS A 113 26.26 -30.09 58.94
N GLY A 114 26.25 -30.38 60.25
CA GLY A 114 25.14 -31.09 60.92
C GLY A 114 23.77 -30.38 60.85
N PRO A 115 22.69 -31.05 61.30
CA PRO A 115 21.32 -30.59 61.09
C PRO A 115 21.08 -29.17 61.64
N PRO A 116 20.35 -28.31 60.90
CA PRO A 116 20.18 -26.91 61.26
C PRO A 116 19.31 -26.74 62.50
N LEU A 117 19.66 -25.78 63.36
CA LEU A 117 18.84 -25.40 64.51
C LEU A 117 17.54 -24.70 64.05
N PRO A 118 16.40 -24.86 64.76
CA PRO A 118 15.13 -24.27 64.37
C PRO A 118 15.10 -22.73 64.45
N ARG A 119 14.45 -22.11 63.46
CA ARG A 119 14.25 -20.64 63.35
C ARG A 119 13.49 -20.04 64.53
N ASP A 120 12.62 -20.85 65.15
CA ASP A 120 11.80 -20.59 66.33
C ASP A 120 12.58 -19.94 67.49
N THR A 121 13.89 -20.18 67.55
CA THR A 121 14.80 -19.67 68.58
C THR A 121 15.09 -18.18 68.41
N LEU A 122 15.19 -17.69 67.17
CA LEU A 122 15.48 -16.28 66.87
C LEU A 122 14.21 -15.42 66.96
N GLU A 123 13.09 -15.95 66.47
CA GLU A 123 11.78 -15.29 66.51
C GLU A 123 11.39 -14.89 67.95
N LYS A 124 11.50 -15.83 68.89
CA LYS A 124 11.25 -15.59 70.33
C LYS A 124 12.25 -14.63 70.99
N GLN A 125 13.45 -14.47 70.43
CA GLN A 125 14.41 -13.47 70.91
C GLN A 125 14.05 -12.07 70.39
N MET A 126 13.56 -11.96 69.16
CA MET A 126 13.08 -10.69 68.60
C MET A 126 11.78 -10.22 69.25
N GLU A 127 10.84 -11.15 69.51
CA GLU A 127 9.58 -10.89 70.22
C GLU A 127 9.86 -10.34 71.63
N LYS A 128 10.70 -11.02 72.42
CA LYS A 128 11.10 -10.52 73.75
C LYS A 128 11.79 -9.15 73.69
N ALA A 129 12.67 -8.93 72.70
CA ALA A 129 13.34 -7.64 72.54
C ALA A 129 12.34 -6.51 72.19
N HIS A 130 11.21 -6.82 71.55
CA HIS A 130 10.13 -5.87 71.31
C HIS A 130 9.38 -5.54 72.60
N GLU A 131 8.98 -6.55 73.39
CA GLU A 131 8.30 -6.33 74.68
C GLU A 131 9.16 -5.49 75.65
N ASP A 132 10.46 -5.80 75.76
CA ASP A 132 11.36 -5.10 76.68
C ASP A 132 11.61 -3.65 76.22
N ALA A 133 11.51 -3.37 74.91
CA ALA A 133 11.49 -2.01 74.38
C ALA A 133 10.18 -1.26 74.66
N GLU A 134 9.04 -1.94 74.82
CA GLU A 134 7.77 -1.31 75.23
C GLU A 134 7.75 -0.97 76.72
N LYS A 135 8.17 -1.90 77.58
CA LYS A 135 8.32 -1.68 79.02
C LYS A 135 9.23 -0.48 79.32
N LEU A 136 10.24 -0.23 78.48
CA LEU A 136 11.08 0.97 78.56
C LEU A 136 10.37 2.25 78.08
N ARG A 137 9.57 2.19 77.00
CA ARG A 137 8.76 3.35 76.54
C ARG A 137 7.78 3.82 77.62
N ASP A 138 7.12 2.88 78.31
CA ASP A 138 6.16 3.17 79.38
C ASP A 138 6.79 3.85 80.61
N ILE A 139 8.09 3.65 80.86
CA ILE A 139 8.83 4.31 81.95
C ILE A 139 9.41 5.65 81.48
N VAL A 140 9.96 5.71 80.27
CA VAL A 140 10.63 6.91 79.74
C VAL A 140 9.63 8.03 79.44
N LEU A 141 8.47 7.75 78.84
CA LEU A 141 7.50 8.78 78.46
C LEU A 141 6.94 9.59 79.66
N PRO A 142 6.65 9.00 80.84
CA PRO A 142 6.39 9.76 82.07
C PRO A 142 7.58 10.61 82.51
N MET A 143 8.80 10.05 82.50
CA MET A 143 10.00 10.80 82.92
C MET A 143 10.30 11.98 81.99
N GLU A 144 10.12 11.84 80.68
CA GLU A 144 10.25 12.95 79.71
C GLU A 144 9.23 14.06 79.97
N LYS A 145 7.98 13.71 80.31
CA LYS A 145 6.94 14.67 80.70
C LYS A 145 7.31 15.41 81.99
N GLU A 146 7.76 14.69 83.01
CA GLU A 146 8.20 15.31 84.27
C GLU A 146 9.43 16.20 84.06
N ILE A 147 10.42 15.77 83.26
CA ILE A 147 11.60 16.57 82.89
C ILE A 147 11.20 17.83 82.12
N MET A 148 10.22 17.76 81.21
CA MET A 148 9.67 18.95 80.54
C MET A 148 8.97 19.89 81.53
N GLU A 149 8.17 19.36 82.46
CA GLU A 149 7.48 20.18 83.45
C GLU A 149 8.45 20.82 84.47
N LEU A 150 9.49 20.09 84.88
CA LEU A 150 10.58 20.59 85.73
C LEU A 150 11.41 21.66 85.02
N LYS A 151 11.76 21.47 83.73
CA LYS A 151 12.41 22.52 82.91
C LYS A 151 11.52 23.76 82.77
N LEU A 152 10.21 23.60 82.67
CA LEU A 152 9.26 24.72 82.60
C LEU A 152 9.09 25.43 83.95
N LYS A 153 9.12 24.69 85.07
CA LYS A 153 9.15 25.25 86.44
C LYS A 153 10.47 25.99 86.71
N LEU A 154 11.60 25.44 86.25
CA LEU A 154 12.92 26.07 86.34
C LEU A 154 12.95 27.40 85.58
N LYS A 155 12.52 27.43 84.31
CA LYS A 155 12.45 28.68 83.53
C LYS A 155 11.62 29.77 84.21
N ARG A 156 10.45 29.44 84.79
CA ARG A 156 9.66 30.42 85.55
C ARG A 156 10.36 30.91 86.82
N ALA A 157 11.17 30.06 87.47
CA ALA A 157 11.98 30.48 88.61
C ALA A 157 13.17 31.37 88.16
N GLU A 158 13.79 31.08 87.02
CA GLU A 158 14.83 31.90 86.40
C GLU A 158 14.29 33.28 85.98
N GLU A 159 13.11 33.33 85.36
CA GLU A 159 12.36 34.56 85.04
C GLU A 159 12.03 35.37 86.31
N GLN A 160 11.59 34.73 87.39
CA GLN A 160 11.37 35.40 88.67
C GLN A 160 12.67 35.94 89.28
N ILE A 161 13.76 35.17 89.25
CA ILE A 161 15.10 35.61 89.71
C ILE A 161 15.62 36.78 88.87
N TYR A 162 15.35 36.80 87.57
CA TYR A 162 15.68 37.91 86.68
C TYR A 162 14.90 39.17 87.06
N ASN A 163 13.57 39.07 87.19
CA ASN A 163 12.71 40.18 87.61
C ASN A 163 13.06 40.72 89.02
N PHE A 164 13.49 39.86 89.95
CA PHE A 164 13.96 40.29 91.28
C PHE A 164 15.37 40.89 91.30
N LYS A 165 16.18 40.69 90.25
CA LYS A 165 17.48 41.38 90.07
C LYS A 165 17.28 42.76 89.46
N ASP A 166 16.47 42.88 88.41
CA ASP A 166 16.19 44.18 87.78
C ASP A 166 15.42 45.13 88.72
N ALA A 167 14.62 44.59 89.64
CA ALA A 167 13.97 45.36 90.69
C ALA A 167 14.92 45.89 91.79
N LYS A 168 16.22 45.54 91.76
CA LYS A 168 17.15 45.79 92.87
C LYS A 168 18.63 45.89 92.46
N ASP A 169 19.01 47.01 91.84
CA ASP A 169 20.07 47.92 92.33
C ASP A 169 20.54 48.92 91.24
N PRO A 170 20.30 50.24 91.38
CA PRO A 170 21.02 51.26 90.63
C PRO A 170 22.31 51.69 91.36
N CYS A 171 23.43 51.71 90.61
CA CYS A 171 24.76 52.22 91.00
C CYS A 171 25.52 51.48 92.12
N VAL A 172 26.67 50.89 91.76
CA VAL A 172 28.02 51.40 92.12
C VAL A 172 29.04 50.79 91.14
N ALA A 173 30.17 51.47 90.91
CA ALA A 173 31.12 51.14 89.85
C ALA A 173 32.50 50.70 90.39
N ALA A 174 33.26 49.99 89.52
CA ALA A 174 34.71 49.76 89.57
C ALA A 174 35.25 48.85 90.71
N SER A 175 36.37 48.13 90.55
CA SER A 175 37.11 47.70 89.34
C SER A 175 38.17 46.66 89.75
N SER A 176 38.28 45.53 89.04
CA SER A 176 39.43 44.63 89.15
C SER A 176 39.78 44.00 87.79
N LYS A 177 40.98 44.31 87.26
CA LYS A 177 41.49 43.77 86.00
C LYS A 177 42.22 42.45 86.23
N ILE A 178 42.08 41.52 85.28
CA ILE A 178 43.14 40.61 84.78
C ILE A 178 42.74 40.24 83.34
N ALA A 179 43.70 40.09 82.43
CA ALA A 179 43.45 39.78 81.03
C ALA A 179 44.49 38.77 80.48
N ARG A 180 44.02 37.74 79.78
CA ARG A 180 44.78 36.80 78.94
C ARG A 180 43.79 35.98 78.07
N PRO A 181 44.21 35.30 76.98
CA PRO A 181 44.10 35.93 75.66
C PRO A 181 43.32 35.12 74.60
N GLN A 182 43.12 35.77 73.45
CA GLN A 182 42.90 35.25 72.09
C GLN A 182 43.64 33.93 71.77
N ASP A 183 43.23 33.03 70.86
CA ASP A 183 42.07 32.79 69.95
C ASP A 183 42.17 31.27 69.53
N PRO A 184 41.39 30.64 68.60
CA PRO A 184 40.09 30.93 67.97
C PRO A 184 39.04 29.76 68.15
N GLU A 185 37.93 29.79 67.40
CA GLU A 185 36.96 28.67 67.29
C GLU A 185 37.41 27.50 66.38
N PRO A 186 36.85 26.30 66.60
CA PRO A 186 36.60 25.32 65.55
C PRO A 186 35.10 25.02 65.37
N HIS A 187 34.54 25.29 64.19
CA HIS A 187 33.22 24.80 63.80
C HIS A 187 33.17 23.26 63.77
N VAL A 188 32.11 22.68 64.34
CA VAL A 188 31.67 21.31 64.04
C VAL A 188 30.18 21.39 63.69
N PRO A 189 29.74 20.97 62.47
CA PRO A 189 28.34 21.02 62.09
C PRO A 189 27.54 19.91 62.79
N ASP A 190 26.42 20.28 63.42
CA ASP A 190 25.46 19.34 63.98
C ASP A 190 24.64 18.66 62.87
N ALA A 191 24.24 17.41 63.08
CA ALA A 191 23.58 16.58 62.08
C ALA A 191 22.47 15.72 62.69
N PHE A 192 21.35 15.62 61.96
CA PHE A 192 20.13 14.88 62.27
C PHE A 192 19.29 15.38 63.46
N GLN A 193 18.29 16.20 63.14
CA GLN A 193 16.97 15.99 63.74
C GLN A 193 15.90 15.81 62.66
N LYS A 194 15.14 14.71 62.77
CA LYS A 194 14.06 14.32 61.86
C LYS A 194 12.90 15.30 61.90
N ARG A 195 12.28 15.58 60.75
CA ARG A 195 10.82 15.73 60.66
C ARG A 195 10.27 14.97 59.45
N THR A 196 9.18 14.26 59.69
CA THR A 196 8.36 13.55 58.70
C THR A 196 7.32 14.51 58.09
N PRO A 197 6.68 14.15 56.95
CA PRO A 197 5.97 15.11 56.11
C PRO A 197 4.56 15.45 56.61
N GLN A 198 3.98 16.50 56.02
CA GLN A 198 2.54 16.74 55.98
C GLN A 198 2.12 17.04 54.53
N ILE A 199 0.83 16.79 54.25
CA ILE A 199 0.15 16.93 52.95
C ILE A 199 -0.81 18.13 53.08
N ILE A 200 -1.15 18.79 51.96
CA ILE A 200 -2.43 19.46 51.61
C ILE A 200 -2.18 20.65 50.65
N ASP A 201 -2.41 20.36 49.36
CA ASP A 201 -3.34 21.04 48.42
C ASP A 201 -3.23 22.53 48.00
N ILE A 202 -3.33 22.70 46.66
CA ILE A 202 -4.17 23.67 45.89
C ILE A 202 -3.64 25.07 45.48
N GLU A 203 -4.04 25.46 44.25
CA GLU A 203 -3.98 26.77 43.52
C GLU A 203 -2.58 27.41 43.28
N GLU A 204 -2.14 27.82 42.07
CA GLU A 204 -2.74 28.44 40.86
C GLU A 204 -2.82 29.99 40.88
N SER A 205 -1.80 30.68 40.32
CA SER A 205 -1.98 31.87 39.44
C SER A 205 -0.67 32.54 38.94
N SER A 206 -0.67 32.88 37.65
CA SER A 206 -0.02 34.02 36.95
C SER A 206 1.37 34.59 37.35
N GLU A 207 2.38 34.40 36.47
CA GLU A 207 2.90 35.38 35.47
C GLU A 207 2.97 36.92 35.75
N PRO A 208 3.76 37.74 35.00
CA PRO A 208 5.20 37.59 34.64
C PRO A 208 6.00 38.94 34.53
N VAL A 209 7.34 38.94 34.65
CA VAL A 209 8.26 40.05 34.24
C VAL A 209 9.67 39.46 34.01
N SER A 210 10.58 39.88 33.11
CA SER A 210 10.64 40.51 31.77
C SER A 210 12.13 40.86 31.51
N GLU A 211 12.54 41.12 30.26
CA GLU A 211 13.93 41.43 29.77
C GLU A 211 14.94 40.25 29.86
N GLY A 212 15.75 39.88 28.85
CA GLY A 212 16.06 40.37 27.48
C GLY A 212 17.52 39.95 27.13
N ASP A 213 18.07 39.93 25.91
CA ASP A 213 17.66 40.09 24.49
C ASP A 213 18.93 39.67 23.66
N SER A 214 18.97 39.21 22.39
CA SER A 214 18.02 39.09 21.26
C SER A 214 17.94 37.60 20.76
N SER A 215 17.74 37.16 19.50
CA SER A 215 17.73 37.76 18.14
C SER A 215 16.75 37.10 17.15
N SER A 216 16.17 37.95 16.29
CA SER A 216 15.31 37.70 15.13
C SER A 216 15.94 36.83 14.02
N ASP A 217 15.25 36.39 12.95
CA ASP A 217 13.95 36.80 12.38
C ASP A 217 13.03 35.61 11.99
N GLU A 218 11.72 35.86 12.07
CA GLU A 218 10.60 35.10 11.46
C GLU A 218 9.91 36.04 10.43
N PRO A 219 9.15 35.54 9.45
CA PRO A 219 7.69 35.52 9.67
C PRO A 219 6.88 34.42 8.96
N ASP A 220 6.07 33.72 9.75
CA ASP A 220 4.58 33.63 9.67
C ASP A 220 3.89 33.18 8.36
N LEU A 221 2.80 32.40 8.38
CA LEU A 221 2.08 31.74 9.48
C LEU A 221 1.19 30.63 8.89
N SER A 222 0.77 29.67 9.71
CA SER A 222 -0.35 28.77 9.38
C SER A 222 -1.68 29.34 9.87
N VAL A 223 -2.77 29.11 9.11
CA VAL A 223 -4.19 28.94 9.55
C VAL A 223 -5.08 28.98 8.29
N GLY A 224 -6.09 28.10 8.19
CA GLY A 224 -7.09 28.21 7.12
C GLY A 224 -7.72 26.89 6.65
N ALA A 225 -8.35 26.13 7.55
CA ALA A 225 -9.24 25.05 7.13
C ALA A 225 -10.61 25.60 6.66
N GLU A 226 -11.20 24.93 5.67
CA GLU A 226 -12.63 24.98 5.29
C GLU A 226 -13.29 26.36 5.07
N ALA A 227 -13.30 26.83 3.82
CA ALA A 227 -14.27 27.82 3.35
C ALA A 227 -14.72 27.58 1.89
N PHE A 228 -15.94 27.04 1.77
CA PHE A 228 -16.92 27.27 0.68
C PHE A 228 -16.49 27.13 -0.80
N ALA A 229 -17.01 26.09 -1.46
CA ALA A 229 -17.07 26.04 -2.93
C ALA A 229 -18.18 26.96 -3.47
N ARG A 230 -17.92 27.64 -4.61
CA ARG A 230 -18.86 27.94 -5.73
C ARG A 230 -18.15 28.77 -6.82
N ASN A 231 -18.42 28.44 -8.07
CA ASN A 231 -18.22 29.21 -9.31
C ASN A 231 -17.00 30.16 -9.43
N CYS A 232 -16.13 29.88 -10.40
CA CYS A 232 -16.26 30.56 -11.69
C CYS A 232 -15.54 29.79 -12.82
N ASP A 233 -16.26 29.51 -13.89
CA ASP A 233 -15.64 29.23 -15.19
C ASP A 233 -14.92 30.49 -15.68
N ASN A 234 -13.72 30.32 -16.27
CA ASN A 234 -13.41 30.91 -17.59
C ASN A 234 -12.01 30.49 -18.09
N VAL A 235 -12.02 29.76 -19.21
CA VAL A 235 -11.12 29.88 -20.37
C VAL A 235 -9.68 30.34 -20.12
N SER A 236 -8.71 29.42 -20.32
CA SER A 236 -7.44 29.80 -20.95
C SER A 236 -6.75 28.65 -21.72
N ILE A 237 -6.80 28.77 -23.05
CA ILE A 237 -5.75 28.41 -24.02
C ILE A 237 -4.94 27.12 -23.74
N GLY A 238 -5.41 25.99 -24.25
CA GLY A 238 -4.55 24.83 -24.53
C GLY A 238 -3.75 25.06 -25.82
N SER A 239 -2.42 24.99 -25.76
CA SER A 239 -1.53 25.17 -26.91
C SER A 239 -1.06 23.83 -27.47
N PHE A 240 -1.93 23.14 -28.22
CA PHE A 240 -1.56 21.89 -28.90
C PHE A 240 -1.06 22.13 -30.33
N THR A 241 0.17 21.66 -30.60
CA THR A 241 0.69 21.47 -31.95
C THR A 241 0.61 20.00 -32.33
N MET A 242 -0.36 19.60 -33.16
CA MET A 242 -0.06 18.89 -34.41
C MET A 242 -1.31 18.63 -35.30
N SER A 243 -1.00 18.56 -36.59
CA SER A 243 -1.79 18.08 -37.72
C SER A 243 -2.95 17.12 -37.45
N SER A 244 -4.18 17.63 -37.58
CA SER A 244 -5.32 16.86 -38.11
C SER A 244 -5.92 17.62 -39.30
N THR A 245 -6.03 16.98 -40.46
CA THR A 245 -6.53 17.59 -41.69
C THR A 245 -8.04 17.78 -41.66
N LEU A 246 -8.50 18.93 -41.14
CA LEU A 246 -9.88 19.37 -41.37
C LEU A 246 -10.11 19.47 -42.89
N GLN A 247 -10.98 18.58 -43.39
CA GLN A 247 -11.48 18.63 -44.75
C GLN A 247 -12.33 19.90 -44.93
N ARG A 248 -11.67 21.00 -45.28
CA ARG A 248 -12.34 22.18 -45.85
C ARG A 248 -13.20 21.67 -46.99
N LYS A 249 -14.51 21.87 -46.87
CA LYS A 249 -15.55 21.38 -47.79
C LYS A 249 -15.32 21.91 -49.20
N LYS A 250 -14.47 21.22 -49.98
CA LYS A 250 -14.21 21.49 -51.39
C LYS A 250 -15.48 21.16 -52.16
N LEU A 251 -16.26 22.19 -52.45
CA LEU A 251 -17.21 22.17 -53.57
C LEU A 251 -16.42 21.84 -54.84
N SER A 252 -16.97 21.00 -55.73
CA SER A 252 -16.27 20.63 -56.97
C SER A 252 -16.13 21.85 -57.88
N PRO A 253 -14.94 22.12 -58.47
CA PRO A 253 -14.70 23.27 -59.33
C PRO A 253 -15.27 23.09 -60.75
N GLU A 254 -16.49 22.58 -60.86
CA GLU A 254 -17.16 22.25 -62.14
C GLU A 254 -18.51 22.98 -62.30
N GLN A 255 -18.94 23.74 -61.29
CA GLN A 255 -20.22 24.45 -61.30
C GLN A 255 -20.11 25.98 -61.47
N GLU A 256 -18.92 26.48 -61.83
CA GLU A 256 -18.66 27.91 -62.07
C GLU A 256 -18.61 28.27 -63.56
N GLU A 257 -18.20 27.35 -64.45
CA GLU A 257 -18.09 27.62 -65.89
C GLU A 257 -19.46 27.72 -66.62
N THR A 258 -20.51 27.09 -66.08
CA THR A 258 -21.87 27.12 -66.67
C THR A 258 -22.53 28.50 -66.63
N ALA A 259 -22.00 29.45 -65.85
CA ALA A 259 -22.48 30.84 -65.81
C ALA A 259 -21.94 31.71 -66.97
N SER A 260 -20.84 31.32 -67.63
CA SER A 260 -20.09 32.21 -68.53
C SER A 260 -20.41 32.05 -70.04
N LEU A 261 -21.29 31.12 -70.43
CA LEU A 261 -21.53 30.77 -71.84
C LEU A 261 -22.82 31.34 -72.45
N VAL A 262 -23.45 32.33 -71.83
CA VAL A 262 -24.60 33.07 -72.40
C VAL A 262 -24.13 34.31 -73.19
N SER A 263 -23.13 34.17 -74.08
CA SER A 263 -22.56 35.31 -74.82
C SER A 263 -22.00 35.04 -76.23
N THR A 264 -22.50 34.04 -76.96
CA THR A 264 -22.35 33.99 -78.44
C THR A 264 -23.55 33.31 -79.08
N GLY A 265 -24.35 34.07 -79.85
CA GLY A 265 -25.50 33.54 -80.56
C GLY A 265 -25.23 33.28 -82.03
N THR A 266 -25.43 32.04 -82.48
CA THR A 266 -25.68 31.69 -83.89
C THR A 266 -26.77 30.63 -83.94
N LEU A 267 -27.84 30.89 -84.70
CA LEU A 267 -28.92 29.91 -84.87
C LEU A 267 -28.45 28.77 -85.78
N VAL A 268 -28.56 27.54 -85.29
CA VAL A 268 -28.50 26.30 -86.07
C VAL A 268 -29.68 25.42 -85.62
N PRO A 269 -30.51 24.88 -86.52
CA PRO A 269 -31.59 23.98 -86.13
C PRO A 269 -31.09 22.65 -85.54
N GLU A 270 -31.86 22.12 -84.58
CA GLU A 270 -31.80 20.74 -84.06
C GLU A 270 -30.38 20.21 -83.73
N CYS A 271 -29.83 20.73 -82.63
CA CYS A 271 -28.55 20.28 -82.10
C CYS A 271 -28.59 18.80 -81.66
N ILE A 272 -27.85 17.93 -82.36
CA ILE A 272 -27.38 16.67 -81.79
C ILE A 272 -26.43 17.02 -80.64
N TYR A 273 -26.85 16.77 -79.40
CA TYR A 273 -25.99 16.98 -78.23
C TYR A 273 -24.91 15.89 -78.16
N ILE A 274 -23.69 16.25 -78.56
CA ILE A 274 -22.51 15.40 -78.43
C ILE A 274 -21.85 15.73 -77.08
N PRO A 275 -21.77 14.77 -76.13
CA PRO A 275 -21.15 15.03 -74.83
C PRO A 275 -19.63 15.18 -74.95
N PRO A 276 -18.96 15.91 -74.03
CA PRO A 276 -17.50 16.01 -74.02
C PRO A 276 -16.83 14.64 -73.85
N THR A 277 -15.62 14.46 -74.40
CA THR A 277 -14.84 13.22 -74.26
C THR A 277 -14.62 12.85 -72.79
N GLY A 278 -15.06 11.66 -72.40
CA GLY A 278 -15.07 11.19 -71.01
C GLY A 278 -16.44 11.25 -70.31
N TYR A 279 -17.41 11.97 -70.88
CA TYR A 279 -18.79 12.05 -70.38
C TYR A 279 -19.72 11.20 -71.22
N GLN A 280 -20.50 10.34 -70.56
CA GLN A 280 -21.51 9.50 -71.21
C GLN A 280 -22.91 10.11 -71.01
N LEU A 281 -23.75 10.03 -72.03
CA LEU A 281 -25.18 10.32 -71.89
C LEU A 281 -25.85 9.15 -71.15
N VAL A 282 -26.40 9.44 -69.98
CA VAL A 282 -27.03 8.50 -69.07
C VAL A 282 -28.55 8.74 -69.10
N SER A 283 -29.36 7.69 -69.12
CA SER A 283 -30.83 7.82 -69.09
C SER A 283 -31.28 8.48 -67.78
N GLU A 284 -32.43 9.16 -67.77
CA GLU A 284 -32.99 9.71 -66.53
C GLU A 284 -33.25 8.61 -65.48
N GLN A 285 -33.56 7.38 -65.92
CA GLN A 285 -33.71 6.22 -65.03
C GLN A 285 -32.36 5.78 -64.45
N ASP A 286 -31.33 5.64 -65.29
CA ASP A 286 -29.98 5.25 -64.90
C ASP A 286 -29.31 6.31 -64.01
N TRP A 287 -29.56 7.59 -64.27
CA TRP A 287 -29.09 8.69 -63.44
C TRP A 287 -29.73 8.66 -62.04
N ASN A 288 -31.05 8.46 -61.95
CA ASN A 288 -31.73 8.30 -60.66
C ASN A 288 -31.23 7.04 -59.91
N HIS A 289 -30.97 5.94 -60.62
CA HIS A 289 -30.37 4.74 -60.03
C HIS A 289 -28.96 5.02 -59.47
N MET A 290 -28.07 5.59 -60.27
CA MET A 290 -26.70 5.94 -59.87
C MET A 290 -26.67 6.97 -58.73
N GLN A 291 -27.62 7.92 -58.70
CA GLN A 291 -27.78 8.89 -57.62
C GLN A 291 -28.32 8.24 -56.33
N GLN A 292 -29.14 7.19 -56.43
CA GLN A 292 -29.57 6.38 -55.29
C GLN A 292 -28.43 5.48 -54.78
N GLU A 293 -27.59 4.91 -55.65
CA GLU A 293 -26.38 4.17 -55.24
C GLU A 293 -25.35 5.09 -54.58
N MET A 294 -25.13 6.29 -55.10
CA MET A 294 -24.32 7.33 -54.44
C MET A 294 -24.84 7.65 -53.03
N LYS A 295 -26.16 7.73 -52.85
CA LYS A 295 -26.77 7.99 -51.54
C LYS A 295 -26.62 6.80 -50.58
N ILE A 296 -26.75 5.56 -51.08
CA ILE A 296 -26.55 4.34 -50.28
C ILE A 296 -25.07 4.20 -49.87
N THR A 297 -24.14 4.34 -50.81
CA THR A 297 -22.70 4.23 -50.55
C THR A 297 -22.20 5.35 -49.63
N GLN A 298 -22.66 6.59 -49.81
CA GLN A 298 -22.40 7.70 -48.88
C GLN A 298 -22.95 7.41 -47.48
N GLY A 299 -24.15 6.84 -47.35
CA GLY A 299 -24.72 6.41 -46.07
C GLY A 299 -23.89 5.32 -45.38
N THR A 300 -23.47 4.29 -46.12
CA THR A 300 -22.61 3.24 -45.57
C THR A 300 -21.21 3.74 -45.19
N LEU A 301 -20.65 4.68 -45.96
CA LEU A 301 -19.33 5.27 -45.70
C LEU A 301 -19.36 6.21 -44.48
N HIS A 302 -20.46 6.95 -44.28
CA HIS A 302 -20.70 7.70 -43.05
C HIS A 302 -20.77 6.77 -41.83
N PHE A 303 -21.59 5.71 -41.91
CA PHE A 303 -21.76 4.74 -40.84
C PHE A 303 -20.46 3.99 -40.48
N THR A 304 -19.64 3.61 -41.48
CA THR A 304 -18.33 3.01 -41.21
C THR A 304 -17.33 4.02 -40.65
N SER A 305 -17.38 5.29 -41.06
CA SER A 305 -16.56 6.36 -40.47
C SER A 305 -16.95 6.65 -39.01
N GLU A 306 -18.24 6.72 -38.68
CA GLU A 306 -18.71 6.87 -37.29
C GLU A 306 -18.29 5.67 -36.42
N ARG A 307 -18.42 4.45 -36.96
CA ARG A 307 -17.98 3.23 -36.27
C ARG A 307 -16.46 3.22 -36.07
N LEU A 308 -15.68 3.69 -37.04
CA LEU A 308 -14.23 3.83 -36.91
C LEU A 308 -13.87 4.88 -35.83
N ASN A 309 -14.49 6.05 -35.88
CA ASN A 309 -14.27 7.14 -34.91
C ASN A 309 -14.60 6.70 -33.47
N ARG A 310 -15.62 5.86 -33.28
CA ARG A 310 -15.91 5.29 -31.95
C ARG A 310 -14.81 4.32 -31.51
N VAL A 311 -14.35 3.44 -32.39
CA VAL A 311 -13.26 2.49 -32.09
C VAL A 311 -11.92 3.20 -31.84
N THR A 312 -11.64 4.34 -32.48
CA THR A 312 -10.44 5.13 -32.15
C THR A 312 -10.55 5.78 -30.78
N LEU A 313 -11.71 6.32 -30.39
CA LEU A 313 -11.93 6.86 -29.04
C LEU A 313 -11.88 5.76 -27.96
N GLU A 314 -12.46 4.58 -28.23
CA GLU A 314 -12.36 3.39 -27.37
C GLU A 314 -10.89 2.95 -27.21
N LYS A 315 -10.09 2.98 -28.29
CA LYS A 315 -8.65 2.70 -28.27
C LYS A 315 -7.86 3.74 -27.46
N GLU A 316 -8.08 5.03 -27.72
CA GLU A 316 -7.39 6.14 -27.03
C GLU A 316 -7.64 6.10 -25.51
N ALA A 317 -8.88 5.81 -25.09
CA ALA A 317 -9.22 5.63 -23.68
C ALA A 317 -8.52 4.41 -23.03
N LEU A 318 -8.36 3.31 -23.78
CA LEU A 318 -7.62 2.14 -23.31
C LEU A 318 -6.11 2.38 -23.24
N GLU A 319 -5.54 3.14 -24.18
CA GLU A 319 -4.13 3.55 -24.15
C GLU A 319 -3.84 4.52 -22.99
N GLU A 320 -4.74 5.47 -22.72
CA GLU A 320 -4.64 6.36 -21.56
C GLU A 320 -4.78 5.61 -20.22
N ALA A 321 -5.72 4.66 -20.13
CA ALA A 321 -5.88 3.81 -18.95
C ALA A 321 -4.65 2.90 -18.72
N LEU A 322 -4.03 2.39 -19.80
CA LEU A 322 -2.80 1.62 -19.71
C LEU A 322 -1.61 2.49 -19.26
N SER A 323 -1.47 3.72 -19.78
CA SER A 323 -0.43 4.67 -19.33
C SER A 323 -0.56 4.97 -17.84
N LYS A 324 -1.77 5.32 -17.37
CA LYS A 324 -2.04 5.53 -15.95
C LYS A 324 -1.69 4.29 -15.13
N SER A 325 -2.06 3.08 -15.57
CA SER A 325 -1.72 1.85 -14.86
C SER A 325 -0.21 1.54 -14.82
N THR A 326 0.57 1.92 -15.83
CA THR A 326 2.03 1.73 -15.81
C THR A 326 2.74 2.81 -15.01
N GLU A 327 2.26 4.05 -15.04
CA GLU A 327 2.70 5.15 -14.17
C GLU A 327 2.43 4.84 -12.69
N ASP A 328 1.25 4.32 -12.35
CA ASP A 328 0.88 3.90 -11.00
C ASP A 328 1.76 2.74 -10.50
N CYS A 329 2.00 1.74 -11.35
CA CYS A 329 2.93 0.66 -11.07
C CYS A 329 4.36 1.18 -10.83
N ALA A 330 4.86 2.07 -11.69
CA ALA A 330 6.18 2.69 -11.54
C ALA A 330 6.30 3.49 -10.23
N ARG A 331 5.24 4.22 -9.83
CA ARG A 331 5.18 4.92 -8.54
C ARG A 331 5.24 3.96 -7.34
N GLN A 332 4.50 2.84 -7.39
CA GLN A 332 4.55 1.81 -6.34
C GLN A 332 5.95 1.16 -6.25
N VAL A 333 6.53 0.78 -7.38
CA VAL A 333 7.90 0.21 -7.44
C VAL A 333 8.93 1.21 -6.89
N MET A 334 8.81 2.50 -7.19
CA MET A 334 9.71 3.53 -6.67
C MET A 334 9.62 3.66 -5.13
N VAL A 335 8.43 3.61 -4.55
CA VAL A 335 8.24 3.63 -3.08
C VAL A 335 8.83 2.37 -2.44
N LEU A 336 8.62 1.19 -3.03
CA LEU A 336 9.21 -0.06 -2.53
C LEU A 336 10.75 -0.04 -2.61
N LEU A 337 11.33 0.48 -3.68
CA LEU A 337 12.78 0.65 -3.82
C LEU A 337 13.36 1.62 -2.79
N ASP A 338 12.68 2.72 -2.49
CA ASP A 338 13.12 3.65 -1.44
C ASP A 338 13.00 3.04 -0.04
N GLN A 339 11.92 2.30 0.24
CA GLN A 339 11.76 1.55 1.50
C GLN A 339 12.87 0.49 1.66
N ILE A 340 13.22 -0.23 0.60
CA ILE A 340 14.35 -1.18 0.60
C ILE A 340 15.65 -0.45 0.92
N GLN A 341 15.97 0.67 0.25
CA GLN A 341 17.17 1.46 0.54
C GLN A 341 17.21 1.99 1.98
N HIS A 342 16.08 2.41 2.55
CA HIS A 342 16.00 2.81 3.96
C HIS A 342 16.25 1.62 4.91
N SER A 343 15.69 0.45 4.62
CA SER A 343 15.96 -0.76 5.40
C SER A 343 17.43 -1.21 5.31
N GLU A 344 18.06 -1.07 4.15
CA GLU A 344 19.48 -1.42 3.97
C GLU A 344 20.39 -0.47 4.77
N LYS A 345 20.17 0.84 4.70
CA LYS A 345 20.89 1.85 5.51
C LYS A 345 20.73 1.57 7.01
N LEU A 346 19.53 1.18 7.46
CA LEU A 346 19.27 0.81 8.85
C LEU A 346 20.06 -0.45 9.25
N LEU A 347 20.06 -1.51 8.42
CA LEU A 347 20.81 -2.73 8.67
C LEU A 347 22.33 -2.48 8.71
N GLN A 348 22.86 -1.64 7.82
CA GLN A 348 24.26 -1.21 7.84
C GLN A 348 24.61 -0.46 9.14
N ASN A 349 23.77 0.47 9.59
CA ASN A 349 23.95 1.20 10.85
C ASN A 349 23.87 0.28 12.08
N LEU A 350 22.95 -0.69 12.09
CA LEU A 350 22.84 -1.70 13.14
C LEU A 350 24.06 -2.62 13.17
N GLN A 351 24.56 -3.06 12.01
CA GLN A 351 25.78 -3.87 11.89
C GLN A 351 27.00 -3.14 12.47
N VAL A 352 27.18 -1.86 12.13
CA VAL A 352 28.25 -1.01 12.69
C VAL A 352 28.10 -0.87 14.21
N THR A 353 26.87 -0.69 14.72
CA THR A 353 26.60 -0.57 16.15
C THR A 353 26.88 -1.87 16.90
N VAL A 354 26.50 -3.02 16.34
CA VAL A 354 26.82 -4.36 16.88
C VAL A 354 28.33 -4.56 16.93
N MET A 355 29.08 -4.26 15.86
CA MET A 355 30.55 -4.34 15.87
C MET A 355 31.17 -3.43 16.95
N GLN A 356 30.73 -2.17 17.07
CA GLN A 356 31.25 -1.26 18.09
C GLN A 356 30.95 -1.73 19.54
N THR A 357 29.78 -2.33 19.79
CA THR A 357 29.44 -2.88 21.12
C THR A 357 30.20 -4.17 21.41
N GLN A 358 30.43 -5.02 20.40
CA GLN A 358 31.29 -6.19 20.50
C GLN A 358 32.74 -5.78 20.82
N ASP A 359 33.31 -4.80 20.12
CA ASP A 359 34.68 -4.33 20.38
C ASP A 359 34.81 -3.75 21.80
N LYS A 360 33.84 -2.95 22.25
CA LYS A 360 33.81 -2.39 23.62
C LYS A 360 33.76 -3.49 24.69
N THR A 361 32.92 -4.52 24.51
CA THR A 361 32.84 -5.64 25.46
C THR A 361 34.10 -6.53 25.44
N GLN A 362 34.74 -6.72 24.28
CA GLN A 362 36.03 -7.39 24.19
C GLN A 362 37.15 -6.60 24.89
N GLN A 363 37.17 -5.27 24.77
CA GLN A 363 38.11 -4.40 25.48
C GLN A 363 37.90 -4.50 27.01
N GLN A 364 36.67 -4.38 27.49
CA GLN A 364 36.33 -4.57 28.91
C GLN A 364 36.74 -5.95 29.45
N LEU A 365 36.52 -7.02 28.66
CA LEU A 365 36.92 -8.38 29.03
C LEU A 365 38.45 -8.52 29.12
N ALA A 366 39.19 -7.90 28.20
CA ALA A 366 40.66 -7.88 28.22
C ALA A 366 41.21 -7.08 29.41
N GLU A 367 40.61 -5.92 29.73
CA GLU A 367 40.95 -5.12 30.90
C GLU A 367 40.67 -5.89 32.20
N LEU A 368 39.50 -6.51 32.33
CA LEU A 368 39.12 -7.33 33.47
C LEU A 368 40.10 -8.51 33.64
N ALA A 369 40.44 -9.21 32.56
CA ALA A 369 41.45 -10.27 32.57
C ALA A 369 42.85 -9.75 32.96
N SER A 370 43.22 -8.51 32.60
CA SER A 370 44.46 -7.86 33.05
C SER A 370 44.45 -7.55 34.55
N SER A 371 43.30 -7.12 35.08
CA SER A 371 43.13 -6.78 36.50
C SER A 371 43.16 -8.05 37.36
N HIS A 372 42.46 -9.11 36.93
CA HIS A 372 42.48 -10.41 37.58
C HIS A 372 43.89 -11.01 37.61
N LYS A 373 44.63 -10.95 36.49
CA LYS A 373 46.05 -11.35 36.45
C LYS A 373 46.89 -10.57 37.46
N ARG A 374 46.76 -9.24 37.53
CA ARG A 374 47.46 -8.40 38.53
C ARG A 374 47.11 -8.81 39.97
N LEU A 375 45.83 -8.95 40.30
CA LEU A 375 45.37 -9.41 41.62
C LEU A 375 45.90 -10.81 41.97
N CYS A 376 45.97 -11.73 41.01
CA CYS A 376 46.59 -13.04 41.22
C CYS A 376 48.10 -12.98 41.51
N TYR A 377 48.83 -11.99 41.00
CA TYR A 377 50.24 -11.77 41.37
C TYR A 377 50.34 -11.12 42.76
N GLU A 378 49.49 -10.13 43.06
CA GLU A 378 49.43 -9.44 44.36
C GLU A 378 49.15 -10.43 45.51
N VAL A 379 48.12 -11.27 45.36
CA VAL A 379 47.73 -12.30 46.34
C VAL A 379 48.84 -13.33 46.55
N LYS A 380 49.59 -13.71 45.50
CA LYS A 380 50.76 -14.59 45.63
C LYS A 380 51.89 -13.90 46.39
N SER A 381 52.24 -12.67 46.04
CA SER A 381 53.27 -11.89 46.73
C SER A 381 52.96 -11.73 48.22
N LEU A 382 51.71 -11.38 48.56
CA LEU A 382 51.22 -11.25 49.93
C LEU A 382 51.16 -12.61 50.67
N SER A 383 50.89 -13.72 49.97
CA SER A 383 50.97 -15.07 50.54
C SER A 383 52.41 -15.43 50.90
N ASP A 384 53.35 -15.23 49.96
CA ASP A 384 54.77 -15.49 50.17
C ASP A 384 55.35 -14.61 51.29
N GLU A 385 54.90 -13.36 51.42
CA GLU A 385 55.27 -12.48 52.52
C GLU A 385 54.65 -12.92 53.86
N ASN A 386 53.38 -13.31 53.89
CA ASN A 386 52.75 -13.86 55.10
C ASN A 386 53.44 -15.14 55.58
N GLU A 387 53.93 -15.99 54.67
CA GLU A 387 54.73 -17.17 55.04
C GLU A 387 56.08 -16.77 55.65
N LYS A 388 56.80 -15.82 55.02
CA LYS A 388 58.07 -15.26 55.55
C LYS A 388 57.87 -14.61 56.92
N LEU A 389 56.74 -13.92 57.16
CA LEU A 389 56.41 -13.29 58.44
C LEU A 389 55.99 -14.31 59.50
N ARG A 390 55.22 -15.34 59.15
CA ARG A 390 54.90 -16.47 60.04
C ARG A 390 56.14 -17.21 60.49
N GLY A 391 57.10 -17.45 59.57
CA GLY A 391 58.41 -18.02 59.91
C GLY A 391 59.29 -17.14 60.81
N ARG A 392 59.04 -15.82 60.85
CA ARG A 392 59.76 -14.87 61.71
C ARG A 392 59.14 -14.67 63.09
N ARG A 393 57.87 -15.02 63.31
CA ARG A 393 57.18 -14.82 64.61
C ARG A 393 57.54 -15.90 65.65
N LYS A 394 58.83 -16.03 65.95
CA LYS A 394 59.28 -16.60 67.24
C LYS A 394 58.97 -15.60 68.35
N VAL A 395 58.53 -16.12 69.49
CA VAL A 395 58.10 -15.31 70.65
C VAL A 395 59.30 -14.57 71.25
N PRO A 396 59.26 -13.23 71.40
CA PRO A 396 60.20 -12.50 72.25
C PRO A 396 59.87 -12.77 73.73
N PRO A 397 60.85 -13.09 74.58
CA PRO A 397 60.65 -13.15 76.03
C PRO A 397 60.67 -11.75 76.66
N GLU A 398 59.93 -11.65 77.76
CA GLU A 398 60.19 -10.82 78.95
C GLU A 398 60.24 -9.27 78.79
N GLU A 399 59.29 -8.61 79.45
CA GLU A 399 59.29 -7.17 79.73
C GLU A 399 60.16 -6.91 80.98
N GLU A 400 61.36 -6.34 80.81
CA GLU A 400 62.19 -5.91 81.96
C GLU A 400 61.68 -4.59 82.55
N GLU A 401 61.31 -4.59 83.84
CA GLU A 401 61.00 -3.36 84.57
C GLU A 401 62.27 -2.49 84.73
N ALA A 402 62.29 -1.31 84.08
CA ALA A 402 63.42 -0.40 84.16
C ALA A 402 63.53 0.26 85.56
N PRO A 403 64.71 0.26 86.21
CA PRO A 403 64.88 0.84 87.54
C PRO A 403 64.77 2.36 87.55
N LEU A 404 64.25 2.91 88.65
CA LEU A 404 64.03 4.34 88.86
C LEU A 404 65.35 5.14 88.80
N PRO A 405 65.41 6.28 88.07
CA PRO A 405 66.65 7.05 87.90
C PRO A 405 67.08 7.70 89.21
N SER A 406 68.32 7.42 89.63
CA SER A 406 68.86 7.86 90.93
C SER A 406 69.59 9.21 90.89
N SER A 407 69.87 9.72 89.68
CA SER A 407 70.62 10.97 89.49
C SER A 407 69.95 11.94 88.50
N VAL A 408 70.16 13.24 88.72
CA VAL A 408 69.67 14.33 87.85
C VAL A 408 70.02 14.15 86.36
N PRO A 409 71.27 13.78 85.95
CA PRO A 409 71.59 13.57 84.54
C PRO A 409 70.91 12.32 83.92
N GLU A 410 70.49 11.33 84.72
CA GLU A 410 69.67 10.21 84.23
C GLU A 410 68.23 10.68 83.96
N LEU A 411 67.66 11.43 84.90
CA LEU A 411 66.33 12.05 84.73
C LEU A 411 66.30 12.98 83.50
N GLN A 412 67.35 13.78 83.27
CA GLN A 412 67.44 14.66 82.11
C GLN A 412 67.51 13.88 80.78
N LYS A 413 68.24 12.76 80.74
CA LYS A 413 68.28 11.84 79.59
C LYS A 413 66.92 11.17 79.36
N LEU A 414 66.24 10.76 80.42
CA LEU A 414 64.90 10.14 80.36
C LEU A 414 63.85 11.13 79.83
N VAL A 415 63.86 12.39 80.31
CA VAL A 415 63.01 13.47 79.78
C VAL A 415 63.35 13.78 78.31
N GLN A 416 64.62 13.70 77.91
CA GLN A 416 65.00 13.88 76.50
C GLN A 416 64.50 12.73 75.61
N ARG A 417 64.57 11.47 76.08
CA ARG A 417 63.98 10.30 75.40
C ARG A 417 62.46 10.45 75.28
N TYR A 418 61.74 10.70 76.38
CA TYR A 418 60.29 10.91 76.33
C TYR A 418 59.89 12.05 75.40
N ARG A 419 60.66 13.15 75.30
CA ARG A 419 60.40 14.21 74.31
C ARG A 419 60.60 13.75 72.86
N GLN A 420 61.59 12.90 72.60
CA GLN A 420 61.83 12.30 71.29
C GLN A 420 60.73 11.28 70.92
N GLU A 421 60.33 10.44 71.88
CA GLU A 421 59.25 9.45 71.75
C GLU A 421 57.89 10.12 71.54
N ASN A 422 57.54 11.17 72.31
CA ASN A 422 56.33 11.95 72.08
C ASN A 422 56.35 12.61 70.70
N PHE A 423 57.50 13.08 70.21
CA PHE A 423 57.63 13.66 68.87
C PHE A 423 57.49 12.63 67.75
N THR A 424 57.99 11.39 67.92
CA THR A 424 57.77 10.32 66.93
C THR A 424 56.35 9.78 66.97
N LEU A 425 55.72 9.69 68.14
CA LEU A 425 54.31 9.34 68.30
C LEU A 425 53.39 10.41 67.68
N GLN A 426 53.64 11.69 67.94
CA GLN A 426 52.89 12.79 67.32
C GLN A 426 53.00 12.73 65.79
N ARG A 427 54.22 12.64 65.23
CA ARG A 427 54.42 12.49 63.78
C ARG A 427 53.70 11.27 63.21
N GLY A 428 53.68 10.15 63.95
CA GLY A 428 52.92 8.95 63.59
C GLY A 428 51.41 9.21 63.51
N SER A 429 50.87 9.94 64.50
CA SER A 429 49.47 10.39 64.52
C SER A 429 49.18 11.35 63.37
N ASP A 430 50.01 12.35 63.13
CA ASP A 430 49.85 13.34 62.05
C ASP A 430 49.80 12.64 60.68
N HIS A 431 50.70 11.67 60.44
CA HIS A 431 50.70 10.87 59.22
C HIS A 431 49.51 9.90 59.12
N GLN A 432 48.99 9.39 60.24
CA GLN A 432 47.78 8.57 60.24
C GLN A 432 46.54 9.42 59.95
N GLU A 433 46.44 10.63 60.50
CA GLU A 433 45.35 11.56 60.22
C GLU A 433 45.37 11.97 58.74
N GLU A 434 46.52 12.33 58.19
CA GLU A 434 46.63 12.72 56.78
C GLU A 434 46.28 11.57 55.83
N ARG A 435 46.67 10.33 56.15
CA ARG A 435 46.22 9.14 55.41
C ARG A 435 44.70 8.96 55.45
N LEU A 436 44.06 9.22 56.60
CA LEU A 436 42.60 9.16 56.72
C LEU A 436 41.90 10.31 55.98
N ARG A 437 42.47 11.52 55.96
CA ARG A 437 41.96 12.65 55.15
C ARG A 437 42.00 12.32 53.66
N ILE A 438 43.12 11.79 53.16
CA ILE A 438 43.27 11.37 51.75
C ILE A 438 42.25 10.27 51.41
N GLU A 439 42.07 9.27 52.27
CA GLU A 439 41.09 8.19 52.05
C GLU A 439 39.64 8.70 52.08
N ILE A 440 39.31 9.65 52.96
CA ILE A 440 37.99 10.31 52.99
C ILE A 440 37.72 11.09 51.70
N VAL A 441 38.71 11.79 51.13
CA VAL A 441 38.57 12.46 49.83
C VAL A 441 38.39 11.42 48.72
N ARG A 442 39.27 10.39 48.66
CA ARG A 442 39.18 9.31 47.67
C ARG A 442 37.81 8.61 47.66
N LEU A 443 37.23 8.37 48.83
CA LEU A 443 35.90 7.77 48.98
C LEU A 443 34.77 8.73 48.59
N ARG A 444 34.92 10.05 48.76
CA ARG A 444 33.96 11.05 48.26
C ARG A 444 33.99 11.16 46.75
N ASP A 445 35.18 11.21 46.15
CA ASP A 445 35.36 11.26 44.69
C ASP A 445 34.79 9.98 44.03
N GLN A 446 35.03 8.82 44.64
CA GLN A 446 34.42 7.55 44.25
C GLN A 446 32.88 7.59 44.37
N LEU A 447 32.33 8.06 45.50
CA LEU A 447 30.87 8.16 45.67
C LEU A 447 30.22 9.15 44.70
N GLN A 448 30.90 10.27 44.40
CA GLN A 448 30.42 11.26 43.43
C GLN A 448 30.42 10.70 42.01
N THR A 449 31.47 9.98 41.61
CA THR A 449 31.52 9.34 40.28
C THR A 449 30.51 8.19 40.16
N GLU A 450 30.34 7.36 41.19
CA GLU A 450 29.28 6.34 41.25
C GLU A 450 27.88 6.98 41.17
N SER A 451 27.65 8.11 41.85
CA SER A 451 26.40 8.87 41.79
C SER A 451 26.13 9.47 40.40
N GLN A 452 27.16 10.00 39.72
CA GLN A 452 27.02 10.50 38.35
C GLN A 452 26.71 9.36 37.37
N VAL A 453 27.44 8.24 37.44
CA VAL A 453 27.17 7.06 36.60
C VAL A 453 25.75 6.52 36.83
N LYS A 454 25.27 6.52 38.09
CA LYS A 454 23.88 6.16 38.39
C LYS A 454 22.88 7.14 37.77
N SER A 455 23.13 8.45 37.84
CA SER A 455 22.26 9.46 37.21
C SER A 455 22.20 9.27 35.70
N ASN A 456 23.35 9.13 35.04
CA ASN A 456 23.45 8.91 33.60
C ASN A 456 22.73 7.61 33.18
N LEU A 457 22.86 6.53 33.95
CA LEU A 457 22.17 5.27 33.67
C LEU A 457 20.64 5.41 33.84
N GLN A 458 20.19 6.14 34.87
CA GLN A 458 18.76 6.41 35.08
C GLN A 458 18.18 7.26 33.93
N GLU A 459 18.92 8.27 33.45
CA GLU A 459 18.57 9.08 32.28
C GLU A 459 18.49 8.23 31.00
N ILE A 460 19.49 7.37 30.75
CA ILE A 460 19.46 6.44 29.59
C ILE A 460 18.26 5.48 29.68
N MET A 461 17.94 4.95 30.86
CA MET A 461 16.78 4.07 31.06
C MET A 461 15.45 4.80 30.89
N GLN A 462 15.35 6.07 31.31
CA GLN A 462 14.17 6.91 31.11
C GLN A 462 13.96 7.18 29.61
N ASN A 463 15.00 7.67 28.92
CA ASN A 463 14.94 7.94 27.48
C ASN A 463 14.59 6.68 26.65
N GLN A 464 14.99 5.49 27.10
CA GLN A 464 14.59 4.22 26.49
C GLN A 464 13.11 3.87 26.75
N GLN A 465 12.57 4.17 27.92
CA GLN A 465 11.14 3.99 28.21
C GLN A 465 10.29 4.97 27.41
N ASP A 466 10.70 6.24 27.34
CA ASP A 466 10.00 7.29 26.62
C ASP A 466 9.96 6.98 25.11
N ALA A 467 11.10 6.59 24.51
CA ALA A 467 11.18 6.18 23.10
C ALA A 467 10.31 4.94 22.79
N HIS A 468 10.19 3.97 23.72
CA HIS A 468 9.27 2.84 23.54
C HIS A 468 7.79 3.22 23.72
N CYS A 469 7.50 4.27 24.50
CA CYS A 469 6.14 4.82 24.56
C CYS A 469 5.79 5.51 23.23
N GLU A 470 6.68 6.36 22.70
CA GLU A 470 6.52 6.99 21.38
C GLU A 470 6.35 5.94 20.26
N GLU A 471 7.18 4.90 20.23
CA GLU A 471 7.06 3.77 19.30
C GLU A 471 5.69 3.08 19.42
N SER A 472 5.22 2.83 20.65
CA SER A 472 3.93 2.20 20.88
C SER A 472 2.75 3.10 20.49
N GLU A 473 2.83 4.41 20.70
CA GLU A 473 1.81 5.38 20.29
C GLU A 473 1.76 5.53 18.76
N LEU A 474 2.90 5.58 18.09
CA LEU A 474 2.98 5.60 16.62
C LEU A 474 2.41 4.32 15.99
N LEU A 475 2.70 3.15 16.57
CA LEU A 475 2.10 1.87 16.16
C LEU A 475 0.59 1.85 16.41
N GLN A 476 0.12 2.37 17.54
CA GLN A 476 -1.31 2.48 17.84
C GLN A 476 -2.04 3.44 16.88
N ALA A 477 -1.43 4.58 16.55
CA ALA A 477 -1.95 5.53 15.57
C ALA A 477 -2.05 4.88 14.17
N SER A 478 -0.98 4.20 13.73
CA SER A 478 -0.95 3.44 12.47
C SER A 478 -2.06 2.37 12.41
N LEU A 479 -2.19 1.55 13.46
CA LEU A 479 -3.26 0.55 13.58
C LEU A 479 -4.67 1.18 13.55
N SER A 480 -4.85 2.36 14.16
CA SER A 480 -6.14 3.07 14.12
C SER A 480 -6.47 3.57 12.71
N SER A 481 -5.49 4.08 11.98
CA SER A 481 -5.63 4.55 10.60
C SER A 481 -5.97 3.39 9.64
N VAL A 482 -5.21 2.28 9.72
CA VAL A 482 -5.47 1.05 8.95
C VAL A 482 -6.86 0.48 9.28
N LYS A 483 -7.32 0.56 10.54
CA LYS A 483 -8.68 0.16 10.92
C LYS A 483 -9.75 1.06 10.27
N THR A 484 -9.57 2.38 10.27
CA THR A 484 -10.53 3.29 9.62
C THR A 484 -10.58 3.11 8.11
N GLU A 485 -9.45 2.84 7.43
CA GLU A 485 -9.45 2.52 6.00
C GLU A 485 -10.06 1.13 5.72
N MET A 486 -9.86 0.14 6.59
CA MET A 486 -10.55 -1.15 6.49
C MET A 486 -12.08 -1.00 6.63
N GLU A 487 -12.55 -0.18 7.58
CA GLU A 487 -13.98 0.12 7.76
C GLU A 487 -14.55 0.89 6.55
N ARG A 488 -13.80 1.87 6.01
CA ARG A 488 -14.15 2.61 4.79
C ARG A 488 -14.26 1.69 3.57
N LEU A 489 -13.29 0.80 3.35
CA LEU A 489 -13.30 -0.18 2.26
C LEU A 489 -14.40 -1.22 2.44
N GLN A 490 -14.71 -1.62 3.68
CA GLN A 490 -15.83 -2.51 3.97
C GLN A 490 -17.18 -1.88 3.60
N GLU A 491 -17.38 -0.58 3.88
CA GLU A 491 -18.60 0.13 3.50
C GLU A 491 -18.72 0.33 1.99
N ALA A 492 -17.64 0.74 1.33
CA ALA A 492 -17.60 0.85 -0.14
C ALA A 492 -17.87 -0.50 -0.83
N ARG A 493 -17.41 -1.62 -0.23
CA ARG A 493 -17.73 -2.96 -0.70
C ARG A 493 -19.22 -3.30 -0.56
N LYS A 494 -19.89 -2.87 0.52
CA LYS A 494 -21.36 -3.05 0.65
C LYS A 494 -22.10 -2.26 -0.42
N GLU A 495 -21.75 -0.99 -0.65
CA GLU A 495 -22.39 -0.16 -1.67
C GLU A 495 -22.29 -0.81 -3.06
N ILE A 496 -21.14 -1.42 -3.38
CA ILE A 496 -20.94 -2.16 -4.63
C ILE A 496 -21.77 -3.45 -4.67
N ASP A 497 -21.82 -4.24 -3.58
CA ASP A 497 -22.66 -5.44 -3.49
C ASP A 497 -24.17 -5.11 -3.63
N GLU A 498 -24.63 -4.00 -3.04
CA GLU A 498 -26.03 -3.54 -3.11
C GLU A 498 -26.37 -3.07 -4.54
N ARG A 499 -25.51 -2.26 -5.15
CA ARG A 499 -25.69 -1.79 -6.54
C ARG A 499 -25.57 -2.92 -7.58
N LEU A 500 -24.82 -3.98 -7.26
CA LEU A 500 -24.82 -5.21 -8.06
C LEU A 500 -26.17 -5.94 -7.98
N GLN A 501 -26.76 -6.08 -6.78
CA GLN A 501 -28.09 -6.68 -6.61
C GLN A 501 -29.20 -5.88 -7.31
N GLU A 502 -29.13 -4.55 -7.29
CA GLU A 502 -30.04 -3.68 -8.06
C GLU A 502 -29.91 -3.93 -9.57
N ALA A 503 -28.68 -4.03 -10.08
CA ALA A 503 -28.42 -4.30 -11.49
C ALA A 503 -28.89 -5.72 -11.90
N GLU A 504 -28.64 -6.75 -11.08
CA GLU A 504 -29.13 -8.11 -11.30
C GLU A 504 -30.67 -8.17 -11.32
N ALA A 505 -31.34 -7.43 -10.42
CA ALA A 505 -32.80 -7.35 -10.38
C ALA A 505 -33.39 -6.67 -11.63
N GLU A 506 -32.80 -5.58 -12.11
CA GLU A 506 -33.22 -4.94 -13.37
C GLU A 506 -32.91 -5.82 -14.60
N VAL A 507 -31.78 -6.55 -14.63
CA VAL A 507 -31.48 -7.52 -15.69
C VAL A 507 -32.51 -8.65 -15.71
N HIS A 508 -32.85 -9.24 -14.56
CA HIS A 508 -33.88 -10.29 -14.46
C HIS A 508 -35.26 -9.77 -14.91
N LYS A 509 -35.62 -8.55 -14.48
CA LYS A 509 -36.86 -7.86 -14.91
C LYS A 509 -36.89 -7.63 -16.43
N LEU A 510 -35.79 -7.16 -17.02
CA LEU A 510 -35.67 -7.00 -18.47
C LEU A 510 -35.78 -8.35 -19.19
N GLN A 511 -35.15 -9.41 -18.69
CA GLN A 511 -35.23 -10.77 -19.23
C GLN A 511 -36.68 -11.32 -19.21
N VAL A 512 -37.44 -11.07 -18.14
CA VAL A 512 -38.88 -11.38 -18.10
C VAL A 512 -39.66 -10.57 -19.14
N THR A 513 -39.37 -9.28 -19.33
CA THR A 513 -40.04 -8.52 -20.39
C THR A 513 -39.65 -8.97 -21.80
N LEU A 514 -38.42 -9.44 -22.01
CA LEU A 514 -37.96 -9.97 -23.29
C LEU A 514 -38.71 -11.25 -23.66
N THR A 515 -38.76 -12.23 -22.76
CA THR A 515 -39.48 -13.50 -23.01
C THR A 515 -40.98 -13.30 -23.28
N GLU A 516 -41.63 -12.33 -22.62
CA GLU A 516 -43.01 -11.95 -22.93
C GLU A 516 -43.15 -11.29 -24.31
N LYS A 517 -42.17 -10.50 -24.76
CA LYS A 517 -42.14 -9.96 -26.13
C LYS A 517 -41.86 -11.02 -27.18
N GLU A 518 -41.00 -11.99 -26.90
CA GLU A 518 -40.76 -13.15 -27.77
C GLU A 518 -42.02 -14.01 -27.92
N ARG A 519 -42.77 -14.23 -26.82
CA ARG A 519 -44.07 -14.91 -26.83
C ARG A 519 -45.09 -14.20 -27.73
N LEU A 520 -45.28 -12.89 -27.54
CA LEU A 520 -46.19 -12.07 -28.35
C LEU A 520 -45.80 -12.04 -29.83
N LEU A 521 -44.49 -11.94 -30.12
CA LEU A 521 -43.96 -11.99 -31.49
C LEU A 521 -44.19 -13.37 -32.14
N GLN A 522 -44.21 -14.45 -31.37
CA GLN A 522 -44.53 -15.79 -31.87
C GLN A 522 -46.03 -15.92 -32.19
N GLU A 523 -46.90 -15.42 -31.31
CA GLU A 523 -48.35 -15.39 -31.57
C GLU A 523 -48.71 -14.56 -32.81
N GLU A 524 -48.01 -13.44 -33.05
CA GLU A 524 -48.16 -12.64 -34.28
C GLU A 524 -47.68 -13.40 -35.53
N LYS A 525 -46.53 -14.08 -35.48
CA LYS A 525 -46.05 -14.94 -36.60
C LYS A 525 -47.05 -16.02 -36.94
N ASP A 526 -47.59 -16.72 -35.95
CA ASP A 526 -48.54 -17.81 -36.16
C ASP A 526 -49.87 -17.29 -36.72
N ALA A 527 -50.35 -16.13 -36.26
CA ALA A 527 -51.48 -15.44 -36.86
C ALA A 527 -51.24 -15.02 -38.33
N VAL A 528 -50.04 -14.52 -38.66
CA VAL A 528 -49.64 -14.20 -40.04
C VAL A 528 -49.63 -15.45 -40.92
N VAL A 529 -49.14 -16.60 -40.43
CA VAL A 529 -49.17 -17.88 -41.18
C VAL A 529 -50.61 -18.33 -41.45
N LEU A 530 -51.50 -18.23 -40.47
CA LEU A 530 -52.92 -18.54 -40.64
C LEU A 530 -53.58 -17.65 -41.71
N LEU A 531 -53.37 -16.33 -41.64
CA LEU A 531 -53.89 -15.37 -42.63
C LEU A 531 -53.31 -15.61 -44.04
N GLN A 532 -52.03 -15.93 -44.15
CA GLN A 532 -51.41 -16.30 -45.43
C GLN A 532 -52.03 -17.57 -46.02
N ASN A 533 -52.40 -18.55 -45.19
CA ASN A 533 -53.03 -19.78 -45.66
C ASN A 533 -54.48 -19.54 -46.12
N SER A 534 -55.27 -18.77 -45.37
CA SER A 534 -56.60 -18.33 -45.81
C SER A 534 -56.54 -17.54 -47.13
N LEU A 535 -55.53 -16.66 -47.29
CA LEU A 535 -55.32 -15.91 -48.54
C LEU A 535 -54.96 -16.83 -49.73
N LYS A 536 -54.20 -17.92 -49.50
CA LYS A 536 -53.93 -18.94 -50.53
C LYS A 536 -55.22 -19.68 -50.89
N GLU A 537 -56.06 -20.02 -49.92
CA GLU A 537 -57.34 -20.68 -50.16
C GLU A 537 -58.30 -19.81 -50.99
N GLU A 538 -58.45 -18.52 -50.66
CA GLU A 538 -59.28 -17.60 -51.46
C GLU A 538 -58.72 -17.39 -52.87
N LYS A 539 -57.39 -17.29 -53.04
CA LYS A 539 -56.76 -17.26 -54.37
C LYS A 539 -57.03 -18.54 -55.16
N ASN A 540 -56.98 -19.71 -54.52
CA ASN A 540 -57.28 -20.99 -55.15
C ASN A 540 -58.77 -21.12 -55.54
N LYS A 541 -59.70 -20.57 -54.73
CA LYS A 541 -61.13 -20.48 -55.07
C LYS A 541 -61.35 -19.56 -56.27
N LEU A 542 -60.74 -18.36 -56.26
CA LEU A 542 -60.82 -17.41 -57.37
C LEU A 542 -60.27 -18.00 -58.66
N HIS A 543 -59.13 -18.70 -58.62
CA HIS A 543 -58.57 -19.36 -59.80
C HIS A 543 -59.48 -20.46 -60.35
N ARG A 544 -60.13 -21.28 -59.50
CA ARG A 544 -61.12 -22.27 -59.94
C ARG A 544 -62.32 -21.60 -60.60
N LEU A 545 -62.90 -20.58 -59.96
CA LEU A 545 -64.02 -19.82 -60.51
C LEU A 545 -63.65 -19.12 -61.83
N GLN A 546 -62.41 -18.67 -62.00
CA GLN A 546 -61.91 -18.17 -63.28
C GLN A 546 -61.89 -19.29 -64.33
N THR A 547 -61.34 -20.48 -64.03
CA THR A 547 -61.34 -21.60 -65.00
C THR A 547 -62.75 -22.12 -65.32
N GLU A 548 -63.69 -22.06 -64.36
CA GLU A 548 -65.10 -22.38 -64.57
C GLU A 548 -65.80 -21.32 -65.45
N LEU A 549 -65.44 -20.04 -65.30
CA LEU A 549 -65.88 -18.96 -66.18
C LEU A 549 -65.29 -19.09 -67.59
N ASP A 550 -63.97 -19.25 -67.72
CA ASP A 550 -63.26 -19.40 -68.99
C ASP A 550 -63.82 -20.58 -69.81
N THR A 551 -64.09 -21.71 -69.16
CA THR A 551 -64.70 -22.88 -69.82
C THR A 551 -66.18 -22.66 -70.14
N SER A 552 -66.93 -21.90 -69.33
CA SER A 552 -68.30 -21.50 -69.66
C SER A 552 -68.35 -20.54 -70.86
N GLU A 553 -67.44 -19.56 -70.91
CA GLU A 553 -67.31 -18.62 -72.04
C GLU A 553 -66.88 -19.34 -73.31
N GLN A 554 -65.92 -20.26 -73.24
CA GLN A 554 -65.53 -21.11 -74.36
C GLN A 554 -66.71 -21.93 -74.89
N VAL A 555 -67.45 -22.62 -74.00
CA VAL A 555 -68.65 -23.38 -74.39
C VAL A 555 -69.72 -22.48 -75.00
N GLN A 556 -69.90 -21.24 -74.52
CA GLN A 556 -70.82 -20.27 -75.13
C GLN A 556 -70.36 -19.81 -76.53
N GLN A 557 -69.06 -19.53 -76.70
CA GLN A 557 -68.48 -19.21 -78.02
C GLN A 557 -68.66 -20.38 -79.00
N ASP A 558 -68.47 -21.62 -78.53
CA ASP A 558 -68.64 -22.83 -79.33
C ASP A 558 -70.11 -23.08 -79.72
N PHE A 559 -71.06 -22.85 -78.80
CA PHE A 559 -72.49 -22.84 -79.14
C PHE A 559 -72.84 -21.76 -80.17
N VAL A 560 -72.26 -20.56 -80.06
CA VAL A 560 -72.47 -19.48 -81.04
C VAL A 560 -71.91 -19.89 -82.40
N ARG A 561 -70.64 -20.35 -82.48
CA ARG A 561 -70.02 -20.80 -83.75
C ARG A 561 -70.81 -21.94 -84.39
N LEU A 562 -71.16 -22.99 -83.63
CA LEU A 562 -72.00 -24.10 -84.11
C LEU A 562 -73.36 -23.62 -84.63
N SER A 563 -74.00 -22.66 -83.93
CA SER A 563 -75.30 -22.11 -84.36
C SER A 563 -75.18 -21.31 -85.66
N GLN A 564 -74.09 -20.55 -85.85
CA GLN A 564 -73.80 -19.80 -87.08
C GLN A 564 -73.53 -20.76 -88.25
N THR A 565 -72.68 -21.78 -88.07
CA THR A 565 -72.42 -22.80 -89.11
C THR A 565 -73.67 -23.58 -89.47
N LEU A 566 -74.52 -23.92 -88.50
CA LEU A 566 -75.82 -24.55 -88.76
C LEU A 566 -76.75 -23.63 -89.56
N GLN A 567 -76.82 -22.34 -89.20
CA GLN A 567 -77.65 -21.37 -89.91
C GLN A 567 -77.17 -21.13 -91.35
N VAL A 568 -75.84 -21.06 -91.56
CA VAL A 568 -75.23 -20.95 -92.90
C VAL A 568 -75.51 -22.20 -93.74
N SER A 569 -75.29 -23.40 -93.21
CA SER A 569 -75.56 -24.65 -93.94
C SER A 569 -77.05 -24.86 -94.25
N MET A 570 -77.96 -24.46 -93.36
CA MET A 570 -79.41 -24.47 -93.65
C MET A 570 -79.79 -23.49 -94.77
N GLU A 571 -79.22 -22.29 -94.81
CA GLU A 571 -79.47 -21.33 -95.89
C GLU A 571 -78.82 -21.78 -97.22
N GLN A 572 -77.63 -22.41 -97.19
CA GLN A 572 -77.04 -23.05 -98.35
C GLN A 572 -77.92 -24.19 -98.90
N ILE A 573 -78.50 -25.03 -98.02
CA ILE A 573 -79.47 -26.08 -98.42
C ILE A 573 -80.72 -25.47 -99.04
N ARG A 574 -81.22 -24.35 -98.51
CA ARG A 574 -82.37 -23.61 -99.06
C ARG A 574 -82.08 -23.00 -100.44
N GLN A 575 -80.83 -22.65 -100.72
CA GLN A 575 -80.37 -22.09 -102.00
C GLN A 575 -79.90 -23.17 -103.01
N ALA A 576 -79.76 -24.44 -102.58
CA ALA A 576 -79.35 -25.55 -103.43
C ALA A 576 -80.45 -25.94 -104.42
N ASN A 577 -80.10 -26.02 -105.71
CA ASN A 577 -81.06 -26.28 -106.79
C ASN A 577 -81.11 -27.76 -107.22
N THR A 578 -80.23 -28.61 -106.66
CA THR A 578 -80.20 -30.05 -106.95
C THR A 578 -79.99 -30.90 -105.70
N LEU A 579 -80.49 -32.14 -105.72
CA LEU A 579 -80.42 -33.08 -104.58
C LEU A 579 -78.98 -33.50 -104.25
N GLU A 580 -78.05 -33.42 -105.21
CA GLU A 580 -76.64 -33.74 -105.02
C GLU A 580 -75.88 -32.62 -104.30
N GLN A 581 -76.23 -31.35 -104.55
CA GLN A 581 -75.70 -30.21 -103.79
C GLN A 581 -76.10 -30.31 -102.32
N VAL A 582 -77.38 -30.62 -102.03
CA VAL A 582 -77.88 -30.83 -100.66
C VAL A 582 -77.11 -31.94 -99.94
N LYS A 583 -76.84 -33.07 -100.61
CA LYS A 583 -76.00 -34.14 -100.04
C LYS A 583 -74.59 -33.66 -99.71
N SER A 584 -73.92 -32.97 -100.64
CA SER A 584 -72.55 -32.46 -100.41
C SER A 584 -72.47 -31.52 -99.21
N ILE A 585 -73.48 -30.67 -99.00
CA ILE A 585 -73.53 -29.76 -97.84
C ILE A 585 -73.74 -30.56 -96.54
N VAL A 586 -74.66 -31.53 -96.55
CA VAL A 586 -74.96 -32.37 -95.37
C VAL A 586 -73.80 -33.30 -94.99
N ASP A 587 -73.09 -33.88 -95.96
CA ASP A 587 -71.92 -34.72 -95.69
C ASP A 587 -70.70 -33.87 -95.25
N GLY A 588 -70.57 -32.63 -95.76
CA GLY A 588 -69.62 -31.64 -95.25
C GLY A 588 -69.92 -31.13 -93.85
N ALA A 589 -71.20 -31.12 -93.43
CA ALA A 589 -71.63 -30.74 -92.09
C ALA A 589 -71.46 -31.84 -91.02
N ARG A 590 -70.86 -32.99 -91.36
CA ARG A 590 -70.52 -34.07 -90.40
C ARG A 590 -69.25 -33.76 -89.59
N LEU A 591 -69.29 -32.68 -88.82
CA LEU A 591 -68.28 -32.32 -87.83
C LEU A 591 -68.11 -33.44 -86.79
N ARG A 592 -66.88 -33.65 -86.33
CA ARG A 592 -66.55 -34.53 -85.19
C ARG A 592 -65.93 -33.77 -84.02
N ASP A 593 -65.32 -32.62 -84.27
CA ASP A 593 -64.86 -31.67 -83.26
C ASP A 593 -65.33 -30.25 -83.62
N VAL A 594 -65.54 -29.38 -82.62
CA VAL A 594 -65.87 -27.96 -82.84
C VAL A 594 -64.66 -27.20 -83.38
N HIS A 595 -63.44 -27.66 -83.07
CA HIS A 595 -62.21 -27.11 -83.63
C HIS A 595 -62.00 -27.42 -85.13
N GLU A 596 -62.87 -28.21 -85.77
CA GLU A 596 -62.88 -28.40 -87.24
C GLU A 596 -63.61 -27.24 -87.97
N LEU A 597 -64.25 -26.31 -87.24
CA LEU A 597 -64.83 -25.09 -87.81
C LEU A 597 -63.74 -24.09 -88.21
N GLN A 598 -63.77 -23.61 -89.45
CA GLN A 598 -62.99 -22.43 -89.84
C GLN A 598 -63.64 -21.16 -89.29
N ASP A 599 -62.85 -20.29 -88.65
CA ASP A 599 -63.32 -18.95 -88.28
C ASP A 599 -63.64 -18.13 -89.54
N THR A 600 -64.79 -17.44 -89.53
CA THR A 600 -65.39 -16.73 -90.68
C THR A 600 -65.43 -15.22 -90.50
#